data_AF-A0A9N9HSX2-F1
#
_entry.id   AF-A0A9N9HSX2-F1
#
_cell.length_a   1.000
_cell.length_b   1.000
_cell.length_c   1.000
_cell.angle_alpha   90.00
_cell.angle_beta   90.00
_cell.angle_gamma   90.00
#
_symmetry.space_group_name_H-M   'P 1'
#
loop_
_entity.id
_entity.type
_entity.pdbx_description
1 polymer ?
#
loop_
_entity_poly.entity_id
_entity_poly.type
_entity_poly.pdbx_seq_one_letter_code
_entity_poly.pdbx_strand_id
1 'polypeptide(L)'
;LVHIAPGHGMEDYETCRELNLDAFCPVDDFGRFTSEVGEPSFEGKAVLTEGTTAVIEYLKANKILLKEQKHTHKYPYDWRTKKPIILRATSQWFAN
;
A
#
# COMPACT_ATOMS: atom_id res chain seq x y z
N LEU A 1 -5.60 17.23 6.03
CA LEU A 1 -6.28 16.13 5.32
C LEU A 1 -5.24 15.04 5.05
N VAL A 2 -5.55 13.78 5.35
CA VAL A 2 -4.67 12.62 5.15
C VAL A 2 -5.46 11.59 4.35
N HIS A 3 -4.84 10.97 3.34
CA HIS A 3 -5.45 9.85 2.61
C HIS A 3 -5.51 8.62 3.53
N ILE A 4 -6.60 7.86 3.47
CA ILE A 4 -6.86 6.69 4.32
C ILE A 4 -7.02 5.47 3.42
N ALA A 5 -6.31 4.38 3.74
CA ALA A 5 -6.39 3.09 3.06
C ALA A 5 -6.43 1.93 4.08
N PRO A 6 -7.62 1.42 4.44
CA PRO A 6 -7.78 0.47 5.55
C PRO A 6 -7.07 -0.87 5.37
N GLY A 7 -6.68 -1.23 4.14
CA GLY A 7 -5.86 -2.40 3.87
C GLY A 7 -4.37 -2.27 4.26
N HIS A 8 -3.90 -1.08 4.66
CA HIS A 8 -2.47 -0.74 4.73
C HIS A 8 -2.02 -0.01 6.00
N GLY A 9 -2.91 0.22 6.98
CA GLY A 9 -2.57 0.89 8.24
C GLY A 9 -3.56 0.54 9.36
N MET A 10 -3.09 0.49 10.61
CA MET A 10 -3.95 0.12 11.74
C MET A 10 -4.94 1.25 12.06
N GLU A 11 -4.47 2.50 12.12
CA GLU A 11 -5.30 3.67 12.38
C GLU A 11 -6.33 3.87 11.26
N ASP A 12 -5.93 3.61 10.02
CA ASP A 12 -6.81 3.62 8.85
C ASP A 12 -7.89 2.53 8.97
N TYR A 13 -7.49 1.31 9.35
CA TYR A 13 -8.40 0.18 9.54
C TYR A 13 -9.44 0.44 10.63
N GLU A 14 -9.02 0.93 11.80
CA GLU A 14 -9.92 1.24 12.92
C GLU A 14 -10.92 2.34 12.55
N THR A 15 -10.44 3.43 11.94
CA THR A 15 -11.28 4.56 11.52
C THR A 15 -12.29 4.12 10.45
N CYS A 16 -11.86 3.36 9.45
CA CYS A 16 -12.76 2.87 8.39
C CYS A 16 -13.77 1.84 8.91
N ARG A 17 -13.38 0.99 9.87
CA ARG A 17 -14.28 0.01 10.48
C ARG A 17 -15.45 0.68 11.20
N GLU A 18 -15.21 1.79 11.91
CA GLU A 18 -16.28 2.56 12.56
C GLU A 18 -17.27 3.16 11.55
N LEU A 19 -16.81 3.40 10.31
CA LEU A 19 -17.61 3.88 9.20
C LEU A 19 -18.20 2.77 8.33
N ASN A 20 -18.03 1.49 8.71
CA ASN A 20 -18.42 0.32 7.92
C ASN A 20 -17.82 0.29 6.51
N LEU A 21 -16.57 0.74 6.37
CA LEU A 21 -15.80 0.64 5.13
C LEU A 21 -14.90 -0.60 5.18
N ASP A 22 -15.05 -1.47 4.18
CA ASP A 22 -14.27 -2.70 4.08
C ASP A 22 -12.80 -2.42 3.77
N ALA A 23 -11.92 -3.26 4.32
CA ALA A 23 -10.49 -3.20 4.04
C ALA A 23 -10.19 -3.75 2.63
N PHE A 24 -9.69 -2.88 1.76
CA PHE A 24 -9.25 -3.25 0.41
C PHE A 24 -7.72 -3.27 0.32
N CYS A 25 -7.14 -4.38 -0.16
CA CYS A 25 -5.70 -4.58 -0.24
C CYS A 25 -5.32 -5.38 -1.51
N PRO A 26 -5.12 -4.73 -2.67
CA PRO A 26 -4.83 -5.40 -3.94
C PRO A 26 -3.33 -5.76 -4.05
N VAL A 27 -2.80 -6.43 -3.03
CA VAL A 27 -1.38 -6.81 -2.93
C VAL A 27 -1.28 -8.27 -2.52
N ASP A 28 -0.45 -9.05 -3.22
CA ASP A 28 -0.23 -10.47 -2.97
C ASP A 28 0.85 -10.74 -1.90
N ASP A 29 1.10 -12.03 -1.63
CA ASP A 29 2.09 -12.49 -0.65
C ASP A 29 3.54 -12.24 -1.04
N PHE A 30 3.79 -11.89 -2.31
CA PHE A 30 5.10 -11.48 -2.82
C PHE A 30 5.29 -9.96 -2.78
N GLY A 31 4.29 -9.21 -2.28
CA GLY A 31 4.32 -7.75 -2.25
C GLY A 31 4.18 -7.14 -3.64
N ARG A 32 3.40 -7.77 -4.52
CA ARG A 32 3.09 -7.30 -5.87
C ARG A 32 1.61 -6.95 -5.99
N PHE A 33 1.29 -5.99 -6.85
CA PHE A 33 -0.11 -5.67 -7.12
C PHE A 33 -0.85 -6.84 -7.79
N THR A 34 -2.07 -7.11 -7.34
CA THR A 34 -2.99 -8.07 -7.97
C THR A 34 -3.78 -7.41 -9.10
N SER A 35 -4.52 -8.20 -9.89
CA SER A 35 -5.44 -7.68 -10.91
C SER A 35 -6.57 -6.80 -10.34
N GLU A 36 -6.85 -6.93 -9.04
CA GLU A 36 -7.86 -6.13 -8.33
C GLU A 36 -7.48 -4.65 -8.24
N VAL A 37 -6.21 -4.29 -8.49
CA VAL A 37 -5.73 -2.89 -8.46
C VAL A 37 -6.45 -1.98 -9.46
N GLY A 38 -7.13 -2.54 -10.47
CA GLY A 38 -8.00 -1.82 -11.41
C GLY A 38 -7.28 -1.07 -12.54
N GLU A 39 -5.99 -0.78 -12.39
CA GLU A 39 -5.13 -0.20 -13.42
C GLU A 39 -4.16 -1.27 -13.94
N PRO A 40 -4.38 -1.83 -15.15
CA PRO A 40 -3.61 -2.97 -15.68
C PRO A 40 -2.10 -2.73 -15.75
N SER A 41 -1.68 -1.47 -15.88
CA SER A 41 -0.26 -1.14 -15.90
C SER A 41 0.43 -1.33 -14.54
N PHE A 42 -0.31 -1.57 -13.45
CA PHE A 42 0.25 -1.80 -12.12
C PHE A 42 0.36 -3.28 -11.76
N GLU A 43 -0.47 -4.15 -12.35
CA GLU A 43 -0.53 -5.58 -12.02
C GLU A 43 0.85 -6.26 -12.10
N GLY A 44 1.17 -7.09 -11.11
CA GLY A 44 2.42 -7.85 -11.00
C GLY A 44 3.65 -7.03 -10.60
N LYS A 45 3.57 -5.70 -10.52
CA LYS A 45 4.70 -4.85 -10.09
C LYS A 45 4.89 -4.89 -8.59
N ALA A 46 6.14 -4.96 -8.14
CA ALA A 46 6.49 -4.91 -6.72
C ALA A 46 6.16 -3.53 -6.13
N VAL A 47 5.37 -3.50 -5.05
CA VAL A 47 4.73 -2.27 -4.55
C VAL A 47 5.73 -1.21 -4.11
N LEU A 48 6.84 -1.60 -3.47
CA LEU A 48 7.84 -0.66 -2.94
C LEU A 48 8.81 -0.11 -3.99
N THR A 49 8.83 -0.69 -5.19
CA THR A 49 9.81 -0.33 -6.25
C THR A 49 9.10 0.04 -7.56
N GLU A 50 8.95 -0.94 -8.46
CA GLU A 50 8.35 -0.76 -9.79
C GLU A 50 6.93 -0.20 -9.71
N GLY A 51 6.17 -0.63 -8.70
CA GLY A 51 4.81 -0.17 -8.41
C GLY A 51 4.76 1.33 -8.09
N THR A 52 5.53 1.78 -7.09
CA THR A 52 5.66 3.21 -6.73
C THR A 52 6.01 4.05 -7.95
N THR A 53 7.01 3.65 -8.74
CA THR A 53 7.41 4.37 -9.94
C THR A 53 6.27 4.45 -10.95
N ALA A 54 5.56 3.34 -11.19
CA ALA A 54 4.44 3.31 -12.12
C ALA A 54 3.29 4.23 -11.69
N VAL A 55 2.95 4.26 -10.39
CA VAL A 55 1.91 5.15 -9.85
C VAL A 55 2.31 6.62 -10.00
N ILE A 56 3.56 6.98 -9.70
CA ILE A 56 4.04 8.36 -9.86
C ILE A 56 3.93 8.81 -11.33
N GLU A 57 4.33 7.96 -12.27
CA GLU A 57 4.23 8.29 -13.70
C GLU A 57 2.78 8.37 -14.19
N TYR A 58 1.89 7.52 -13.67
CA TYR A 58 0.44 7.63 -13.92
C TYR A 58 -0.12 8.97 -13.43
N LEU A 59 0.24 9.40 -12.21
CA LEU A 59 -0.22 10.68 -11.65
C LEU A 59 0.32 11.88 -12.46
N LYS A 60 1.56 11.80 -12.95
CA LYS A 60 2.16 12.81 -13.85
C LYS A 60 1.42 12.89 -15.18
N ALA A 61 1.19 11.74 -15.83
CA ALA A 61 0.52 11.67 -17.13
C ALA A 61 -0.91 12.26 -17.06
N ASN A 62 -1.61 12.01 -15.94
CA ASN A 62 -2.96 12.53 -15.70
C ASN A 62 -2.99 13.97 -15.16
N LYS A 63 -1.84 14.64 -14.99
CA LYS A 63 -1.72 16.01 -14.48
C LYS A 63 -2.38 16.22 -13.10
N ILE A 64 -2.41 15.18 -12.27
CA ILE A 64 -2.94 15.18 -10.90
C ILE A 64 -1.84 15.12 -9.83
N LEU A 65 -0.57 15.03 -10.24
CA LEU A 65 0.58 15.14 -9.34
C LEU A 65 0.93 16.62 -9.10
N LEU A 66 0.75 17.08 -7.86
CA LEU A 66 1.14 18.45 -7.49
C LEU A 66 2.64 18.59 -7.18
N LYS A 67 3.21 17.62 -6.46
CA LYS A 67 4.62 17.65 -6.03
C LYS A 67 5.14 16.23 -5.75
N GLU A 68 6.37 15.96 -6.15
CA GLU A 68 7.15 14.77 -5.80
C GLU A 68 8.43 15.19 -5.06
N GLN A 69 8.73 14.55 -3.93
CA GLN A 69 9.96 14.84 -3.17
C GLN A 69 10.44 13.57 -2.46
N LYS A 70 11.76 13.31 -2.52
CA LYS A 70 12.38 12.25 -1.71
C LYS A 70 12.47 12.68 -0.25
N HIS A 71 12.09 11.80 0.66
CA HIS A 71 12.10 12.06 2.09
C HIS A 71 12.77 10.91 2.87
N THR A 72 13.82 11.24 3.62
CA THR A 72 14.55 10.27 4.45
C THR A 72 13.92 10.17 5.83
N HIS A 73 13.51 8.96 6.20
CA HIS A 73 12.92 8.67 7.50
C HIS A 73 13.28 7.24 7.92
N LYS A 74 12.94 6.86 9.16
CA LYS A 74 13.08 5.48 9.63
C LYS A 74 11.98 4.62 9.01
N TYR A 75 12.35 3.50 8.41
CA TYR A 75 11.42 2.54 7.83
C TYR A 75 11.62 1.17 8.50
N PRO A 76 10.57 0.37 8.73
CA PRO A 76 10.69 -0.94 9.35
C PRO A 76 11.28 -1.99 8.39
N TYR A 77 12.15 -2.84 8.92
CA TYR A 77 12.79 -3.92 8.18
C TYR A 77 12.61 -5.24 8.91
N ASP A 78 12.40 -6.31 8.16
CA ASP A 78 12.40 -7.66 8.70
C ASP A 78 13.75 -7.96 9.34
N TRP A 79 13.73 -8.39 10.60
CA TRP A 79 14.93 -8.53 11.42
C TRP A 79 15.87 -9.63 10.91
N ARG A 80 15.35 -10.61 10.16
CA ARG A 80 16.11 -11.75 9.63
C ARG A 80 16.67 -11.46 8.23
N THR A 81 15.79 -11.15 7.29
CA THR A 81 16.15 -10.95 5.87
C THR A 81 16.70 -9.56 5.57
N LYS A 82 16.50 -8.61 6.49
CA LYS A 82 16.85 -7.19 6.31
C LYS A 82 16.18 -6.57 5.09
N LYS A 83 15.00 -7.07 4.71
CA LYS A 83 14.15 -6.51 3.66
C LYS A 83 13.09 -5.59 4.25
N PRO A 84 12.64 -4.56 3.53
CA PRO A 84 11.58 -3.69 4.01
C PRO A 84 10.27 -4.46 4.16
N ILE A 85 9.47 -4.12 5.17
CA ILE A 85 8.13 -4.70 5.36
C ILE A 85 7.05 -3.78 4.80
N ILE A 86 5.89 -4.37 4.52
CA ILE A 86 4.65 -3.65 4.17
C ILE A 86 3.53 -4.11 5.11
N LEU A 87 2.58 -3.23 5.37
CA LEU A 87 1.36 -3.58 6.11
C LEU A 87 0.27 -4.00 5.12
N ARG A 88 -0.36 -5.14 5.40
CA ARG A 88 -1.47 -5.71 4.63
C ARG A 88 -2.54 -6.22 5.58
N ALA A 89 -3.80 -5.89 5.30
CA ALA A 89 -4.93 -6.55 5.93
C ALA A 89 -5.02 -7.98 5.41
N THR A 90 -4.96 -8.95 6.34
CA THR A 90 -5.08 -10.38 6.04
C THR A 90 -5.94 -11.05 7.10
N SER A 91 -6.63 -12.12 6.74
CA SER A 91 -7.36 -12.94 7.71
C SER A 91 -6.37 -13.63 8.64
N GLN A 92 -6.48 -13.37 9.94
CA GLN A 92 -5.58 -13.89 10.97
C GLN A 92 -6.37 -14.40 12.18
N TRP A 93 -5.73 -15.24 12.98
CA TRP A 93 -6.28 -15.75 14.23
C TRP A 93 -5.73 -14.95 15.41
N PHE A 94 -6.62 -14.54 16.30
CA PHE A 94 -6.27 -13.80 17.52
C PHE A 94 -6.76 -14.58 18.74
N ALA A 95 -5.95 -14.60 19.80
CA ALA A 95 -6.34 -15.13 21.10
C ALA A 95 -6.76 -13.97 22.02
N ASN A 96 -7.86 -14.15 22.74
CA ASN A 96 -8.40 -13.18 23.70
C ASN A 96 -8.05 -13.57 25.14
#